data_AF-A0A523D0T3-F1
#
_entry.id   AF-A0A523D0T3-F1
#
_cell.length_a   1.000
_cell.length_b   1.000
_cell.length_c   1.000
_cell.angle_alpha   90.00
_cell.angle_beta   90.00
_cell.angle_gamma   90.00
#
_symmetry.space_group_name_H-M   'P 1'
#
loop_
_entity.id
_entity.type
_entity.pdbx_description
1 polymer ?
#
loop_
_entity_poly.entity_id
_entity_poly.type
_entity_poly.pdbx_seq_one_letter_code
_entity_poly.pdbx_strand_id
1 'polypeptide(L)'
;MKKIQFNYVHILIFSFVLIGLMQANGLWAQSATILGVVQDETDAVLPGVSVTATSLETNRTRTAITDDQGVYQVPQLPSGTYEVQAELAGFSTGVRPSISLTMDSRAVVNF
;
A
#
# COMPACT_ATOMS: atom_id res chain seq x y z
N MET A 1 40.43 27.64 -47.48
CA MET A 1 40.08 27.47 -46.05
C MET A 1 38.56 27.41 -45.93
N LYS A 2 37.97 26.23 -45.66
CA LYS A 2 36.50 26.05 -45.54
C LYS A 2 36.08 26.27 -44.09
N LYS A 3 35.18 27.23 -43.83
CA LYS A 3 34.62 27.48 -42.49
C LYS A 3 33.53 26.44 -42.22
N ILE A 4 33.71 25.64 -41.18
CA ILE A 4 32.71 24.70 -40.66
C ILE A 4 31.64 25.55 -39.96
N GLN A 5 30.47 25.67 -40.58
CA GLN A 5 29.30 26.33 -39.98
C GLN A 5 28.63 25.31 -39.06
N PHE A 6 28.96 25.34 -37.78
CA PHE A 6 28.34 24.45 -36.79
C PHE A 6 26.90 24.93 -36.56
N ASN A 7 25.92 24.14 -37.02
CA ASN A 7 24.52 24.54 -37.07
C ASN A 7 23.92 24.48 -35.64
N TYR A 8 23.95 25.61 -34.91
CA TYR A 8 23.47 25.72 -33.52
C TYR A 8 22.05 25.19 -33.31
N VAL A 9 21.21 25.20 -34.36
CA VAL A 9 19.86 24.62 -34.37
C VAL A 9 19.86 23.12 -34.03
N HIS A 10 20.84 22.35 -34.51
CA HIS A 10 20.90 20.91 -34.20
C HIS A 10 21.35 20.65 -32.76
N ILE A 11 22.26 21.48 -32.22
CA ILE A 11 22.66 21.42 -30.81
C ILE A 11 21.46 21.75 -29.91
N LEU A 12 20.67 22.76 -30.27
CA LEU A 12 19.48 23.15 -29.51
C LEU A 12 18.39 22.08 -29.55
N ILE A 13 18.14 21.47 -30.71
CA ILE A 13 17.17 20.36 -30.83
C ILE A 13 17.64 19.14 -30.04
N PHE A 14 18.93 18.81 -30.09
CA PHE A 14 19.50 17.68 -29.36
C PHE A 14 19.42 17.89 -27.83
N SER A 15 19.68 19.12 -27.36
CA SER A 15 19.53 19.51 -25.96
C SER A 15 18.06 19.42 -25.49
N PHE A 16 17.12 19.85 -26.33
CA PHE A 16 15.69 19.80 -26.02
C PHE A 16 15.17 18.36 -25.91
N VAL A 17 15.68 17.44 -26.75
CA VAL A 17 15.38 16.00 -26.67
C VAL A 17 15.98 15.37 -25.41
N LEU A 18 17.18 15.78 -24.99
CA LEU A 18 17.84 15.25 -23.79
C LEU A 18 17.10 15.63 -22.49
N ILE A 19 16.55 16.85 -22.43
CA ILE A 19 15.77 17.33 -21.26
C ILE A 19 14.41 16.61 -21.17
N GLY A 20 13.81 16.25 -22.31
CA GLY A 20 12.55 15.48 -22.35
C GLY A 20 12.65 14.07 -21.78
N LEU A 21 13.83 13.45 -21.81
CA LEU A 21 14.07 12.09 -21.31
C LEU A 21 14.28 12.00 -19.79
N MET A 22 14.43 13.14 -19.08
CA MET A 22 14.63 13.16 -17.62
C MET A 22 13.33 13.26 -16.82
N GLN A 23 12.16 13.25 -17.47
CA GLN A 23 10.86 13.30 -16.80
C GLN A 23 10.31 11.90 -16.48
N ALA A 24 11.11 11.09 -15.78
CA ALA A 24 10.60 9.93 -15.07
C ALA A 24 10.52 10.29 -13.58
N ASN A 25 9.52 11.10 -13.21
CA ASN A 25 9.17 11.24 -11.80
C ASN A 25 8.67 9.88 -11.34
N GLY A 26 9.45 9.19 -10.50
CA GLY A 26 9.02 7.96 -9.86
C GLY A 26 7.70 8.22 -9.14
N LEU A 27 6.67 7.45 -9.48
CA LEU A 27 5.48 7.31 -8.64
C LEU A 27 5.95 6.66 -7.34
N TRP A 28 6.25 7.48 -6.34
CA TRP A 28 6.53 6.99 -4.99
C TRP A 28 5.27 6.25 -4.54
N ALA A 29 5.34 4.92 -4.46
CA ALA A 29 4.26 4.10 -3.96
C ALA A 29 4.10 4.39 -2.46
N GLN A 30 3.22 5.34 -2.14
CA GLN A 30 2.84 5.65 -0.77
C GLN A 30 2.14 4.42 -0.19
N SER A 31 2.80 3.77 0.75
CA SER A 31 2.36 2.50 1.31
C SER A 31 2.09 2.65 2.79
N ALA A 32 0.84 2.41 3.17
CA ALA A 32 0.39 2.26 4.53
C ALA A 32 0.44 0.78 4.96
N THR A 33 0.36 0.55 6.27
CA THR A 33 0.29 -0.79 6.86
C THR A 33 -0.86 -0.82 7.86
N ILE A 34 -1.72 -1.84 7.75
CA ILE A 34 -2.65 -2.19 8.83
C ILE A 34 -2.00 -3.31 9.63
N LEU A 35 -1.98 -3.20 10.94
CA LEU A 35 -1.53 -4.24 11.84
C LEU A 35 -2.44 -4.32 13.06
N GLY A 36 -2.32 -5.38 13.83
CA GLY A 36 -3.11 -5.52 15.05
C GLY A 36 -3.01 -6.90 15.65
N VAL A 37 -3.84 -7.12 16.67
CA VAL A 37 -3.95 -8.41 17.37
C VAL A 37 -5.41 -8.86 17.31
N VAL A 38 -5.61 -10.16 17.10
CA VAL A 38 -6.92 -10.80 17.18
C VAL A 38 -7.00 -11.60 18.49
N GLN A 39 -8.00 -11.28 19.31
CA GLN A 39 -8.25 -11.94 20.58
C GLN A 39 -9.71 -12.42 20.66
N ASP A 40 -9.99 -13.36 21.57
CA ASP A 40 -11.36 -13.73 21.94
C ASP A 40 -11.89 -12.91 23.14
N GLU A 41 -13.13 -13.16 23.56
CA GLU A 41 -13.75 -12.47 24.70
C GLU A 41 -13.06 -12.76 26.06
N THR A 42 -12.15 -13.73 26.11
CA THR A 42 -11.35 -14.08 27.29
C THR A 42 -9.93 -13.51 27.24
N ASP A 43 -9.66 -12.59 26.29
CA ASP A 43 -8.36 -12.01 25.98
C ASP A 43 -7.32 -13.04 25.49
N ALA A 44 -7.76 -14.23 25.05
CA ALA A 44 -6.87 -15.23 24.49
C ALA A 44 -6.53 -14.87 23.03
N VAL A 45 -5.25 -14.89 22.68
CA VAL A 45 -4.79 -14.62 21.31
C VAL A 45 -5.20 -15.74 20.35
N LEU A 46 -5.63 -15.36 19.15
CA LEU A 46 -6.10 -16.31 18.14
C LEU A 46 -5.11 -16.42 16.96
N PRO A 47 -4.34 -17.52 16.87
CA PRO A 47 -3.49 -17.79 15.73
C PRO A 47 -4.28 -18.35 14.54
N GLY A 48 -3.78 -18.15 13.32
CA GLY A 48 -4.38 -18.72 12.10
C GLY A 48 -5.64 -18.01 11.59
N VAL A 49 -5.97 -16.84 12.13
CA VAL A 49 -7.10 -16.01 11.69
C VAL A 49 -6.77 -15.39 10.34
N SER A 50 -7.67 -15.52 9.37
CA SER A 50 -7.57 -14.85 8.07
C SER A 50 -8.08 -13.42 8.18
N VAL A 51 -7.17 -12.45 8.04
CA VAL A 51 -7.50 -11.02 8.08
C VAL A 51 -7.45 -10.44 6.66
N THR A 52 -8.59 -10.01 6.15
CA THR A 52 -8.75 -9.43 4.81
C THR A 52 -9.02 -7.94 4.90
N ALA A 53 -8.15 -7.13 4.31
CA ALA A 53 -8.33 -5.71 4.11
C ALA A 53 -8.84 -5.44 2.69
N THR A 54 -10.03 -4.86 2.57
CA THR A 54 -10.71 -4.53 1.31
C THR A 54 -10.72 -3.02 1.13
N SER A 55 -10.11 -2.51 0.06
CA SER A 55 -10.21 -1.10 -0.32
C SER A 55 -11.64 -0.79 -0.77
N LEU A 56 -12.30 0.16 -0.10
CA LEU A 56 -13.65 0.60 -0.47
C LEU A 56 -13.67 1.44 -1.75
N GLU A 57 -12.52 1.97 -2.17
CA GLU A 57 -12.40 2.79 -3.38
C GLU A 57 -12.18 1.94 -4.63
N THR A 58 -11.34 0.90 -4.52
CA THR A 58 -10.94 0.09 -5.69
C THR A 58 -11.42 -1.36 -5.63
N ASN A 59 -12.09 -1.79 -4.56
CA ASN A 59 -12.47 -3.19 -4.29
C ASN A 59 -11.28 -4.17 -4.35
N ARG A 60 -10.06 -3.69 -4.11
CA ARG A 60 -8.86 -4.55 -4.05
C ARG A 60 -8.73 -5.09 -2.64
N THR A 61 -8.45 -6.38 -2.54
CA THR A 61 -8.27 -7.07 -1.26
C THR A 61 -6.82 -7.43 -1.04
N ARG A 62 -6.39 -7.41 0.23
CA ARG A 62 -5.15 -8.04 0.70
C ARG A 62 -5.46 -8.85 1.93
N THR A 63 -4.95 -10.06 1.97
CA THR A 63 -5.16 -10.99 3.09
C THR A 63 -3.84 -11.28 3.78
N ALA A 64 -3.87 -11.36 5.11
CA ALA A 64 -2.79 -11.83 5.96
C ALA A 64 -3.34 -12.84 6.96
N ILE A 65 -2.48 -13.68 7.51
CA ILE A 65 -2.85 -14.66 8.54
C ILE A 65 -2.19 -14.23 9.85
N THR A 66 -2.91 -14.34 10.98
CA THR A 66 -2.32 -14.09 12.30
C THR A 66 -1.27 -15.13 12.67
N ASP A 67 -0.21 -14.70 13.34
CA ASP A 67 0.85 -15.57 13.85
C ASP A 67 0.48 -16.25 15.19
N ASP A 68 1.42 -16.98 15.78
CA ASP A 68 1.27 -17.69 17.06
C ASP A 68 0.99 -16.76 18.26
N GLN A 69 1.13 -15.44 18.10
CA GLN A 69 0.80 -14.42 19.10
C GLN A 69 -0.51 -13.69 18.76
N GLY A 70 -1.25 -14.16 17.75
CA GLY A 70 -2.47 -13.50 17.26
C GLY A 70 -2.20 -12.19 16.51
N VAL A 71 -0.94 -11.89 16.20
CA VAL A 71 -0.54 -10.64 15.55
C VAL A 71 -0.66 -10.78 14.04
N TYR A 72 -1.16 -9.76 13.36
CA TYR A 72 -1.17 -9.69 11.91
C TYR A 72 -0.62 -8.37 11.38
N GLN A 73 -0.16 -8.40 10.14
CA GLN A 73 0.26 -7.22 9.39
C GLN A 73 -0.11 -7.34 7.92
N VAL A 74 -0.73 -6.29 7.38
CA VAL A 74 -1.07 -6.13 5.97
C VAL A 74 -0.30 -4.92 5.44
N PRO A 75 0.95 -5.14 4.96
CA PRO A 75 1.79 -4.05 4.47
C PRO A 75 1.39 -3.62 3.05
N GLN A 76 2.00 -2.51 2.58
CA GLN A 76 1.91 -2.05 1.19
C GLN A 76 0.47 -1.76 0.72
N LEU A 77 -0.35 -1.21 1.61
CA LEU A 77 -1.69 -0.74 1.25
C LEU A 77 -1.59 0.69 0.69
N PRO A 78 -2.12 0.98 -0.51
CA PRO A 78 -2.29 2.37 -0.94
C PRO A 78 -3.07 3.19 0.09
N SER A 79 -2.79 4.49 0.21
CA SER A 79 -3.63 5.39 1.00
C SER A 79 -5.07 5.36 0.49
N GLY A 80 -6.03 5.36 1.39
CA GLY A 80 -7.44 5.18 1.05
C GLY A 80 -8.26 4.67 2.21
N THR A 81 -9.52 4.35 1.97
CA THR A 81 -10.41 3.78 2.99
C THR A 81 -10.55 2.28 2.82
N TYR A 82 -10.40 1.53 3.92
CA TYR A 82 -10.44 0.08 3.95
C TYR A 82 -11.49 -0.45 4.92
N GLU A 83 -12.10 -1.56 4.56
CA GLU A 83 -12.79 -2.44 5.50
C GLU A 83 -11.87 -3.60 5.86
N VAL A 84 -11.78 -3.95 7.14
CA VAL A 84 -10.95 -5.06 7.61
C VAL A 84 -11.86 -6.12 8.21
N GLN A 85 -11.72 -7.34 7.73
CA GLN A 85 -12.51 -8.49 8.13
C GLN A 85 -11.59 -9.59 8.69
N ALA A 86 -11.91 -10.12 9.87
CA ALA A 86 -11.19 -11.20 10.52
C ALA A 86 -12.07 -12.46 10.58
N GLU A 87 -11.57 -13.56 10.03
CA GLU A 87 -12.30 -14.83 9.92
C GLU A 87 -11.49 -16.01 10.41
N LEU A 88 -12.10 -16.83 11.26
CA LEU A 88 -11.55 -18.09 11.73
C LEU A 88 -12.68 -19.12 11.84
N ALA A 89 -12.44 -20.35 11.37
CA ALA A 89 -13.44 -21.41 11.41
C ALA A 89 -13.86 -21.69 12.86
N GLY A 90 -15.17 -21.71 13.12
CA GLY A 90 -15.73 -21.89 14.45
C GLY A 90 -15.88 -20.60 15.27
N PHE A 91 -15.46 -19.45 14.74
CA PHE A 91 -15.63 -18.14 15.36
C PHE A 91 -16.55 -17.25 14.52
N SER A 92 -17.13 -16.24 15.18
CA SER A 92 -17.87 -15.18 14.48
C SER A 92 -16.92 -14.29 13.70
N THR A 93 -17.29 -13.93 12.47
CA THR A 93 -16.53 -12.98 11.64
C THR A 93 -16.55 -11.59 12.28
N GLY A 94 -15.38 -11.04 12.54
CA GLY A 94 -15.22 -9.66 12.96
C GLY A 94 -15.11 -8.73 11.76
N VAL A 95 -15.84 -7.61 11.73
CA VAL A 95 -15.73 -6.59 10.67
C VAL A 95 -15.47 -5.22 11.29
N ARG A 96 -14.47 -4.53 10.75
CA ARG A 96 -14.10 -3.16 11.10
C ARG A 96 -14.25 -2.29 9.84
N PRO A 97 -15.36 -1.56 9.72
CA PRO A 97 -15.61 -0.73 8.55
C PRO A 97 -14.77 0.55 8.60
N SER A 98 -14.51 1.11 7.42
CA SER A 98 -14.10 2.51 7.22
C SER A 98 -12.80 2.94 7.93
N ILE A 99 -11.76 2.11 7.88
CA ILE A 99 -10.41 2.45 8.33
C ILE A 99 -9.74 3.36 7.28
N SER A 100 -9.54 4.63 7.61
CA SER A 100 -8.83 5.59 6.74
C SER A 100 -7.33 5.49 6.91
N LEU A 101 -6.61 5.17 5.84
CA LEU A 101 -5.16 5.15 5.78
C LEU A 101 -4.61 6.37 5.05
N THR A 102 -3.73 7.10 5.71
CA THR A 102 -2.95 8.20 5.10
C THR A 102 -1.59 7.70 4.61
N MET A 103 -0.88 8.54 3.86
CA MET A 103 0.45 8.23 3.31
C MET A 103 1.41 7.83 4.45
N ASP A 104 2.12 6.72 4.26
CA ASP A 104 3.09 6.15 5.22
C ASP A 104 2.51 5.87 6.63
N SER A 105 1.19 5.69 6.73
CA SER A 105 0.51 5.45 8.00
C SER A 105 0.59 4.00 8.46
N ARG A 106 0.57 3.83 9.79
CA ARG A 106 0.41 2.54 10.47
C ARG A 106 -0.87 2.59 11.29
N ALA A 107 -1.90 1.89 10.83
CA ALA A 107 -3.15 1.77 11.56
C ALA A 107 -3.14 0.50 12.40
N VAL A 108 -3.44 0.64 13.70
CA VAL A 108 -3.64 -0.50 14.59
C VAL A 108 -5.14 -0.80 14.66
N VAL A 109 -5.51 -2.02 14.26
CA VAL A 109 -6.91 -2.48 14.25
C VAL A 109 -6.97 -3.80 14.99
N ASN A 110 -7.64 -3.81 16.14
CA ASN A 110 -7.81 -5.01 16.95
C ASN A 110 -9.23 -5.58 16.81
N PHE A 111 -9.32 -6.88 17.00
CA PHE A 111 -10.55 -7.64 16.99
C PHE A 111 -10.81 -8.22 18.36
#